data_AF-A0A943QL44-F1
#
_entry.id   AF-A0A943QL44-F1
#
_cell.length_a   1.000
_cell.length_b   1.000
_cell.length_c   1.000
_cell.angle_alpha   90.00
_cell.angle_beta   90.00
_cell.angle_gamma   90.00
#
_symmetry.space_group_name_H-M   'P 1'
#
loop_
_entity.id
_entity.type
_entity.pdbx_description
1 polymer ?
#
loop_
_entity_poly.entity_id
_entity_poly.type
_entity_poly.pdbx_seq_one_letter_code
_entity_poly.pdbx_strand_id
1 'polypeptide(L)'
;QKKANGVYSNLTNYDGTYPMWNGNNYGGVGIDAPNHSTVPTEETHGLLIDTLGTSGREEGHSMVYRAPKSGTITLSVKDDEPYLRQAGNSGGKVRLSFTHNGEEISSYELTESKVKVDVETMEISVNKGDLIRIEAQNIDNPTKPSIHITPQIQYQNVEVADTEAPTVPTEVMAENITENTADISWTAATDNVGVTGYEVYNGDTLIATVNDGTSVKVTELTAGTEYTLSVKAVDAAGNKSEAGTVIFKTTAIKEVDKTVLGKAIEYAEEVKAEGALENVVPAVVKEFEAALENAKAVLADENATADEVKAASDRLIDVIHMLEFKKGDKEQLEKLAEIINDLDESKYIPSTWSKLQAELKKANKVLADENAMEEEVKEAYNKLIKAYLDLRLIPDKSMLEELINKAEAIDTSKYTKKSVNALNKQLKKAKKALDNKEATQVEVDEASKGLELALGGLELAEGNNNNNNGNNGNNNSGNNNSSNNGNGTTNNGNSGTSGKGNLPATGGTSRFALVGIATLLLGAGSVLRRRKH
;
A
#
# COMPACT_ATOMS: atom_id res chain seq x y z
N GLN A 1 -22.34 21.97 -77.15
CA GLN A 1 -23.81 22.13 -77.19
C GLN A 1 -24.19 22.94 -78.40
N LYS A 2 -25.43 22.83 -78.86
CA LYS A 2 -26.03 23.71 -79.87
C LYS A 2 -27.23 24.43 -79.27
N LYS A 3 -27.51 25.63 -79.78
CA LYS A 3 -28.61 26.48 -79.33
C LYS A 3 -29.62 26.66 -80.46
N ALA A 4 -30.87 26.34 -80.17
CA ALA A 4 -31.97 26.54 -81.11
C ALA A 4 -33.21 27.00 -80.33
N ASN A 5 -33.84 28.09 -80.77
CA ASN A 5 -35.01 28.70 -80.11
C ASN A 5 -34.75 29.00 -78.62
N GLY A 6 -33.57 29.50 -78.29
CA GLY A 6 -33.13 29.80 -76.92
C GLY A 6 -32.77 28.58 -76.06
N VAL A 7 -32.90 27.36 -76.57
CA VAL A 7 -32.68 26.12 -75.81
C VAL A 7 -31.36 25.46 -76.20
N TYR A 8 -30.55 25.11 -75.20
CA TYR A 8 -29.31 24.37 -75.38
C TYR A 8 -29.55 22.86 -75.38
N SER A 9 -28.92 22.17 -76.32
CA SER A 9 -28.89 20.70 -76.37
C SER A 9 -27.47 20.17 -76.60
N ASN A 10 -27.19 18.99 -76.06
CA ASN A 10 -25.89 18.35 -76.24
C ASN A 10 -25.70 17.92 -77.71
N LEU A 11 -24.48 18.11 -78.22
CA LEU A 11 -24.09 17.50 -79.48
C LEU A 11 -23.84 16.02 -79.22
N THR A 12 -24.51 15.15 -79.98
CA THR A 12 -24.44 13.70 -79.80
C THR A 12 -23.84 12.99 -81.01
N ASN A 13 -23.71 13.69 -82.13
CA ASN A 13 -23.11 13.15 -83.35
C ASN A 13 -21.65 13.59 -83.45
N TYR A 14 -20.75 12.62 -83.62
CA TYR A 14 -19.33 12.86 -83.77
C TYR A 14 -18.95 12.73 -85.24
N ASP A 15 -18.18 13.68 -85.77
CA ASP A 15 -17.82 13.66 -87.18
C ASP A 15 -16.98 12.42 -87.51
N GLY A 16 -17.22 11.78 -88.65
CA GLY A 16 -16.56 10.51 -89.00
C GLY A 16 -15.09 10.67 -89.39
N THR A 17 -14.64 11.88 -89.71
CA THR A 17 -13.29 12.17 -90.21
C THR A 17 -12.51 13.04 -89.24
N TYR A 18 -13.09 14.15 -88.80
CA TYR A 18 -12.41 15.16 -88.01
C TYR A 18 -12.78 15.06 -86.53
N PRO A 19 -11.87 15.36 -85.60
CA PRO A 19 -12.11 15.26 -84.16
C PRO A 19 -13.00 16.41 -83.63
N MET A 20 -14.26 16.41 -84.07
CA MET A 20 -15.27 17.40 -83.70
C MET A 20 -16.66 16.77 -83.55
N TRP A 21 -17.42 17.31 -82.62
CA TRP A 21 -18.85 17.06 -82.49
C TRP A 21 -19.61 17.90 -83.52
N ASN A 22 -20.36 17.24 -84.40
CA ASN A 22 -21.10 17.87 -85.48
C ASN A 22 -22.50 18.27 -84.98
N GLY A 23 -22.81 19.57 -85.04
CA GLY A 23 -24.11 20.12 -84.64
C GLY A 23 -25.10 20.35 -85.76
N ASN A 24 -24.75 19.96 -86.99
CA ASN A 24 -25.39 20.19 -88.30
C ASN A 24 -24.81 21.38 -89.07
N ASN A 25 -24.95 21.32 -90.40
CA ASN A 25 -24.54 22.39 -91.31
C ASN A 25 -23.10 22.89 -91.06
N TYR A 26 -22.17 21.94 -90.83
CA TYR A 26 -20.76 22.19 -90.55
C TYR A 26 -20.48 23.02 -89.28
N GLY A 27 -21.49 23.29 -88.45
CA GLY A 27 -21.33 23.82 -87.09
C GLY A 27 -20.87 22.72 -86.14
N GLY A 28 -20.12 23.10 -85.11
CA GLY A 28 -19.59 22.11 -84.18
C GLY A 28 -18.54 22.63 -83.21
N VAL A 29 -18.08 21.70 -82.38
CA VAL A 29 -17.10 21.93 -81.31
C VAL A 29 -16.10 20.78 -81.32
N GLY A 30 -14.80 21.07 -81.29
CA GLY A 30 -13.76 20.05 -81.33
C GLY A 30 -12.37 20.63 -81.24
N ILE A 31 -11.43 20.00 -81.93
CA ILE A 31 -10.05 20.46 -82.08
C ILE A 31 -9.67 20.51 -83.57
N ASP A 32 -8.76 21.40 -83.94
CA ASP A 32 -8.25 21.48 -85.30
C ASP A 32 -7.16 20.42 -85.53
N ALA A 33 -7.57 19.22 -85.90
CA ALA A 33 -6.69 18.11 -86.24
C ALA A 33 -7.17 17.38 -87.51
N PRO A 34 -6.25 16.78 -88.30
CA PRO A 34 -6.57 16.22 -89.60
C PRO A 34 -7.40 14.93 -89.52
N ASN A 35 -7.37 14.22 -88.39
CA ASN A 35 -8.18 13.03 -88.13
C ASN A 35 -8.23 12.67 -86.63
N HIS A 36 -9.11 11.74 -86.26
CA HIS A 36 -9.28 11.22 -84.90
C HIS A 36 -8.05 10.57 -84.27
N SER A 37 -7.14 10.03 -85.09
CA SER A 37 -5.94 9.33 -84.61
C SER A 37 -4.79 10.29 -84.29
N THR A 38 -4.92 11.57 -84.64
CA THR A 38 -3.89 12.57 -84.34
C THR A 38 -3.94 12.94 -82.87
N VAL A 39 -2.84 12.69 -82.15
CA VAL A 39 -2.71 13.05 -80.74
C VAL A 39 -2.57 14.57 -80.64
N PRO A 40 -3.46 15.27 -79.90
CA PRO A 40 -3.35 16.71 -79.70
C PRO A 40 -2.06 17.06 -78.95
N THR A 41 -1.47 18.19 -79.30
CA THR A 41 -0.30 18.77 -78.62
C THR A 41 -0.65 20.16 -78.08
N GLU A 42 0.25 20.81 -77.35
CA GLU A 42 0.06 22.20 -76.94
C GLU A 42 -0.15 23.16 -78.13
N GLU A 43 0.36 22.82 -79.32
CA GLU A 43 0.15 23.57 -80.56
C GLU A 43 -1.23 23.33 -81.20
N THR A 44 -1.97 22.30 -80.75
CA THR A 44 -3.29 22.00 -81.28
C THR A 44 -4.32 22.99 -80.77
N HIS A 45 -5.02 23.63 -81.69
CA HIS A 45 -6.04 24.63 -81.39
C HIS A 45 -7.40 23.97 -81.13
N GLY A 46 -8.14 24.47 -80.14
CA GLY A 46 -9.56 24.16 -80.00
C GLY A 46 -10.35 24.80 -81.14
N LEU A 47 -11.47 24.17 -81.52
CA LEU A 47 -12.28 24.58 -82.66
C LEU A 47 -13.73 24.81 -82.22
N LEU A 48 -14.23 26.02 -82.48
CA LEU A 48 -15.62 26.40 -82.23
C LEU A 48 -16.21 27.04 -83.48
N ILE A 49 -17.29 26.46 -83.99
CA ILE A 49 -17.91 26.87 -85.26
C ILE A 49 -19.42 26.95 -85.06
N ASP A 50 -19.99 28.10 -85.36
CA ASP A 50 -21.43 28.20 -85.56
C ASP A 50 -21.82 27.84 -87.00
N THR A 51 -23.08 27.44 -87.19
CA THR A 51 -23.67 26.90 -88.43
C THR A 51 -23.20 27.63 -89.70
N LEU A 52 -22.63 26.88 -90.67
CA LEU A 52 -22.29 27.38 -92.00
C LEU A 52 -23.51 27.32 -92.94
N GLY A 53 -24.05 28.48 -93.30
CA GLY A 53 -25.16 28.62 -94.26
C GLY A 53 -26.35 29.42 -93.72
N THR A 54 -27.17 29.97 -94.60
CA THR A 54 -28.33 30.81 -94.24
C THR A 54 -29.63 30.02 -94.06
N SER A 55 -29.77 28.88 -94.74
CA SER A 55 -30.96 28.01 -94.62
C SER A 55 -30.82 27.07 -93.43
N GLY A 56 -31.76 27.13 -92.48
CA GLY A 56 -31.76 26.27 -91.29
C GLY A 56 -30.67 26.62 -90.27
N ARG A 57 -30.26 27.90 -90.22
CA ARG A 57 -29.26 28.40 -89.27
C ARG A 57 -29.76 28.30 -87.83
N GLU A 58 -28.95 27.69 -86.98
CA GLU A 58 -29.14 27.62 -85.53
C GLU A 58 -28.57 28.88 -84.84
N GLU A 59 -28.91 29.10 -83.57
CA GLU A 59 -28.61 30.35 -82.85
C GLU A 59 -27.19 30.42 -82.28
N GLY A 60 -26.44 29.30 -82.31
CA GLY A 60 -25.07 29.24 -81.81
C GLY A 60 -24.61 27.84 -81.44
N HIS A 61 -23.29 27.69 -81.31
CA HIS A 61 -22.64 26.49 -80.78
C HIS A 61 -21.78 26.88 -79.58
N SER A 62 -21.68 25.98 -78.59
CA SER A 62 -20.96 26.31 -77.37
C SER A 62 -20.22 25.16 -76.71
N MET A 63 -19.11 25.49 -76.04
CA MET A 63 -18.46 24.66 -75.04
C MET A 63 -19.08 24.96 -73.67
N VAL A 64 -19.26 23.94 -72.83
CA VAL A 64 -19.82 24.11 -71.48
C VAL A 64 -19.00 23.35 -70.46
N TYR A 65 -18.58 24.06 -69.43
CA TYR A 65 -17.98 23.54 -68.22
C TYR A 65 -19.01 23.51 -67.10
N ARG A 66 -19.15 22.38 -66.41
CA ARG A 66 -20.01 22.24 -65.23
C ARG A 66 -19.14 22.17 -63.99
N ALA A 67 -19.27 23.15 -63.10
CA ALA A 67 -18.46 23.27 -61.89
C ALA A 67 -18.58 22.01 -61.00
N PRO A 68 -17.50 21.23 -60.77
CA PRO A 68 -17.54 20.05 -59.90
C PRO A 68 -17.69 20.34 -58.39
N LYS A 69 -17.29 21.53 -57.93
CA LYS A 69 -17.41 22.01 -56.54
C LYS A 69 -17.66 23.52 -56.50
N SER A 70 -18.20 24.01 -55.38
CA SER A 70 -18.30 25.45 -55.14
C SER A 70 -16.92 26.06 -54.87
N GLY A 71 -16.70 27.32 -55.26
CA GLY A 71 -15.45 28.04 -55.09
C GLY A 71 -15.27 29.14 -56.14
N THR A 72 -14.04 29.59 -56.36
CA THR A 72 -13.70 30.56 -57.41
C THR A 72 -12.94 29.86 -58.54
N ILE A 73 -13.32 30.13 -59.78
CA ILE A 73 -12.56 29.72 -60.96
C ILE A 73 -11.93 30.93 -61.63
N THR A 74 -10.77 30.71 -62.23
CA THR A 74 -10.14 31.64 -63.18
C THR A 74 -10.29 31.04 -64.57
N LEU A 75 -10.95 31.77 -65.48
CA LEU A 75 -11.15 31.41 -66.88
C LEU A 75 -10.32 32.33 -67.78
N SER A 76 -9.42 31.75 -68.55
CA SER A 76 -8.61 32.42 -69.57
C SER A 76 -8.73 31.70 -70.92
N VAL A 77 -8.17 32.28 -71.97
CA VAL A 77 -8.01 31.66 -73.30
C VAL A 77 -6.52 31.59 -73.60
N LYS A 78 -6.08 30.53 -74.30
CA LYS A 78 -4.70 30.35 -74.76
C LYS A 78 -4.16 31.62 -75.44
N ASP A 79 -2.91 31.97 -75.15
CA ASP A 79 -2.32 33.30 -75.45
C ASP A 79 -2.37 33.74 -76.92
N ASP A 80 -2.34 32.82 -77.88
CA ASP A 80 -2.37 33.09 -79.33
C ASP A 80 -3.78 32.99 -79.95
N GLU A 81 -4.82 32.93 -79.11
CA GLU A 81 -6.23 32.80 -79.44
C GLU A 81 -7.08 33.84 -78.67
N PRO A 82 -8.36 34.05 -79.04
CA PRO A 82 -9.08 33.50 -80.18
C PRO A 82 -8.94 34.31 -81.47
N TYR A 83 -9.13 33.64 -82.62
CA TYR A 83 -9.19 34.28 -83.94
C TYR A 83 -9.99 33.47 -84.96
N LEU A 84 -10.45 34.11 -86.05
CA LEU A 84 -11.07 33.40 -87.17
C LEU A 84 -10.03 32.61 -87.96
N ARG A 85 -10.17 31.28 -87.97
CA ARG A 85 -9.11 30.39 -88.45
C ARG A 85 -8.91 30.39 -89.97
N GLN A 86 -9.92 30.74 -90.76
CA GLN A 86 -9.88 30.65 -92.22
C GLN A 86 -9.64 32.03 -92.83
N ALA A 87 -8.82 32.09 -93.89
CA ALA A 87 -8.57 33.32 -94.64
C ALA A 87 -9.79 33.75 -95.47
N GLY A 88 -10.01 35.06 -95.58
CA GLY A 88 -11.03 35.64 -96.44
C GLY A 88 -12.47 35.61 -95.89
N ASN A 89 -12.65 35.71 -94.57
CA ASN A 89 -13.98 35.92 -93.99
C ASN A 89 -14.60 37.23 -94.51
N SER A 90 -15.86 37.19 -94.89
CA SER A 90 -16.63 38.32 -95.41
C SER A 90 -18.12 38.12 -95.12
N GLY A 91 -18.93 39.19 -95.24
CA GLY A 91 -20.39 39.10 -95.14
C GLY A 91 -20.96 39.04 -93.71
N GLY A 92 -20.12 39.00 -92.69
CA GLY A 92 -20.52 39.01 -91.28
C GLY A 92 -19.36 38.76 -90.33
N LYS A 93 -19.69 38.60 -89.05
CA LYS A 93 -18.74 38.41 -87.94
C LYS A 93 -19.20 37.30 -87.00
N VAL A 94 -18.35 36.91 -86.07
CA VAL A 94 -18.70 35.92 -85.03
C VAL A 94 -18.61 36.58 -83.66
N ARG A 95 -19.72 36.53 -82.92
CA ARG A 95 -19.78 36.92 -81.52
C ARG A 95 -19.36 35.72 -80.67
N LEU A 96 -18.33 35.90 -79.86
CA LEU A 96 -17.86 34.96 -78.85
C LEU A 96 -18.33 35.47 -77.48
N SER A 97 -19.24 34.76 -76.82
CA SER A 97 -19.75 35.14 -75.49
C SER A 97 -19.36 34.13 -74.41
N PHE A 98 -19.09 34.66 -73.22
CA PHE A 98 -18.81 33.92 -72.00
C PHE A 98 -19.98 34.13 -71.05
N THR A 99 -20.60 33.06 -70.56
CA THR A 99 -21.77 33.15 -69.68
C THR A 99 -21.64 32.26 -68.45
N HIS A 100 -22.13 32.72 -67.31
CA HIS A 100 -22.31 31.95 -66.08
C HIS A 100 -23.80 31.73 -65.84
N ASN A 101 -24.24 30.46 -65.83
CA ASN A 101 -25.65 30.09 -65.71
C ASN A 101 -26.60 30.77 -66.72
N GLY A 102 -26.06 31.21 -67.87
CA GLY A 102 -26.80 31.89 -68.93
C GLY A 102 -26.75 33.42 -68.86
N GLU A 103 -26.23 34.00 -67.77
CA GLU A 103 -25.94 35.43 -67.67
C GLU A 103 -24.59 35.73 -68.33
N GLU A 104 -24.54 36.78 -69.17
CA GLU A 104 -23.33 37.15 -69.89
C GLU A 104 -22.31 37.82 -68.96
N ILE A 105 -21.09 37.27 -68.94
CA ILE A 105 -19.93 37.82 -68.21
C ILE A 105 -19.20 38.79 -69.11
N SER A 106 -18.90 38.36 -70.33
CA SER A 106 -18.19 39.13 -71.35
C SER A 106 -18.53 38.63 -72.75
N SER A 107 -18.35 39.49 -73.76
CA SER A 107 -18.45 39.08 -75.15
C SER A 107 -17.49 39.86 -76.04
N TYR A 108 -17.07 39.21 -77.13
CA TYR A 108 -16.07 39.70 -78.07
C TYR A 108 -16.54 39.46 -79.51
N GLU A 109 -16.14 40.33 -80.44
CA GLU A 109 -16.51 40.21 -81.85
C GLU A 109 -15.28 39.92 -82.71
N LEU A 110 -15.34 38.83 -83.46
CA LEU A 110 -14.30 38.41 -84.39
C LEU A 110 -14.74 38.72 -85.82
N THR A 111 -14.09 39.70 -86.43
CA THR A 111 -14.43 40.24 -87.77
C THR A 111 -13.40 39.84 -88.83
N GLU A 112 -12.11 39.99 -88.51
CA GLU A 112 -11.00 39.78 -89.45
C GLU A 112 -10.40 38.37 -89.34
N SER A 113 -10.10 37.78 -90.50
CA SER A 113 -9.41 36.49 -90.58
C SER A 113 -8.00 36.58 -90.01
N LYS A 114 -7.60 35.59 -89.21
CA LYS A 114 -6.24 35.46 -88.66
C LYS A 114 -5.78 36.61 -87.75
N VAL A 115 -6.71 37.41 -87.22
CA VAL A 115 -6.43 38.47 -86.24
C VAL A 115 -6.90 38.01 -84.87
N LYS A 116 -5.97 37.99 -83.91
CA LYS A 116 -6.24 37.67 -82.50
C LYS A 116 -7.12 38.78 -81.88
N VAL A 117 -8.12 38.37 -81.11
CA VAL A 117 -8.86 39.26 -80.20
C VAL A 117 -8.37 39.02 -78.78
N ASP A 118 -8.02 40.05 -78.03
CA ASP A 118 -7.59 39.89 -76.64
C ASP A 118 -8.81 39.64 -75.74
N VAL A 119 -8.81 38.49 -75.05
CA VAL A 119 -9.82 38.10 -74.07
C VAL A 119 -9.24 38.30 -72.67
N GLU A 120 -9.92 39.06 -71.83
CA GLU A 120 -9.49 39.28 -70.45
C GLU A 120 -9.69 38.02 -69.60
N THR A 121 -8.80 37.81 -68.63
CA THR A 121 -8.97 36.74 -67.65
C THR A 121 -10.15 37.07 -66.74
N MET A 122 -11.04 36.09 -66.54
CA MET A 122 -12.25 36.24 -65.74
C MET A 122 -12.12 35.45 -64.44
N GLU A 123 -12.37 36.11 -63.30
CA GLU A 123 -12.57 35.44 -62.00
C GLU A 123 -14.07 35.28 -61.73
N ILE A 124 -14.52 34.04 -61.53
CA ILE A 124 -15.94 33.70 -61.44
C ILE A 124 -16.19 32.89 -60.18
N SER A 125 -17.02 33.39 -59.28
CA SER A 125 -17.54 32.63 -58.14
C SER A 125 -18.60 31.65 -58.63
N VAL A 126 -18.39 30.35 -58.39
CA VAL A 126 -19.26 29.27 -58.84
C VAL A 126 -19.74 28.41 -57.67
N ASN A 127 -20.98 27.92 -57.78
CA ASN A 127 -21.49 26.81 -56.98
C ASN A 127 -21.30 25.47 -57.71
N LYS A 128 -21.23 24.37 -56.96
CA LYS A 128 -21.25 23.02 -57.56
C LYS A 128 -22.47 22.88 -58.49
N GLY A 129 -22.21 22.56 -59.75
CA GLY A 129 -23.22 22.35 -60.78
C GLY A 129 -23.47 23.54 -61.69
N ASP A 130 -22.93 24.72 -61.39
CA ASP A 130 -23.00 25.91 -62.24
C ASP A 130 -22.40 25.64 -63.63
N LEU A 131 -22.97 26.29 -64.64
CA LEU A 131 -22.59 26.14 -66.03
C LEU A 131 -21.85 27.39 -66.52
N ILE A 132 -20.59 27.21 -66.89
CA ILE A 132 -19.79 28.22 -67.59
C ILE A 132 -19.78 27.85 -69.06
N ARG A 133 -20.21 28.77 -69.91
CA ARG A 133 -20.43 28.51 -71.33
C ARG A 133 -19.71 29.52 -72.19
N ILE A 134 -19.11 29.01 -73.26
CA ILE A 134 -18.39 29.78 -74.27
C ILE A 134 -19.10 29.51 -75.59
N GLU A 135 -19.80 30.51 -76.11
CA GLU A 135 -20.69 30.40 -77.26
C GLU A 135 -20.16 31.21 -78.44
N ALA A 136 -20.11 30.57 -79.61
CA ALA A 136 -19.96 31.24 -80.88
C ALA A 136 -21.33 31.42 -81.53
N GLN A 137 -21.62 32.64 -81.93
CA GLN A 137 -22.83 33.01 -82.63
C GLN A 137 -22.45 33.85 -83.85
N ASN A 138 -22.85 33.41 -85.03
CA ASN A 138 -22.69 34.21 -86.23
C ASN A 138 -23.59 35.46 -86.13
N ILE A 139 -23.07 36.61 -86.54
CA ILE A 139 -23.83 37.86 -86.75
C ILE A 139 -23.72 38.22 -88.24
N ASP A 140 -24.86 38.49 -88.87
CA ASP A 140 -25.01 38.53 -90.35
C ASP A 140 -24.54 37.22 -90.98
N ASN A 141 -23.90 37.21 -92.16
CA ASN A 141 -23.61 35.99 -92.92
C ASN A 141 -22.10 35.80 -93.15
N PRO A 142 -21.31 35.54 -92.09
CA PRO A 142 -19.88 35.28 -92.23
C PRO A 142 -19.64 34.06 -93.12
N THR A 143 -18.77 34.22 -94.12
CA THR A 143 -18.43 33.15 -95.06
C THR A 143 -17.49 32.10 -94.45
N LYS A 144 -16.75 32.47 -93.38
CA LYS A 144 -15.71 31.64 -92.73
C LYS A 144 -15.69 31.81 -91.18
N PRO A 145 -16.78 31.49 -90.47
CA PRO A 145 -17.00 31.83 -89.04
C PRO A 145 -16.32 30.92 -87.99
N SER A 146 -15.40 30.08 -88.40
CA SER A 146 -14.75 29.16 -87.48
C SER A 146 -13.71 29.85 -86.59
N ILE A 147 -13.71 29.54 -85.31
CA ILE A 147 -12.81 30.14 -84.33
C ILE A 147 -11.79 29.10 -83.85
N HIS A 148 -10.51 29.48 -83.82
CA HIS A 148 -9.53 28.81 -82.96
C HIS A 148 -9.65 29.38 -81.55
N ILE A 149 -10.00 28.52 -80.59
CA ILE A 149 -10.19 28.89 -79.19
C ILE A 149 -10.02 27.70 -78.25
N THR A 150 -9.18 27.89 -77.25
CA THR A 150 -8.80 26.90 -76.24
C THR A 150 -8.95 27.55 -74.87
N PRO A 151 -10.11 27.34 -74.21
CA PRO A 151 -10.37 27.85 -72.87
C PRO A 151 -9.52 27.11 -71.82
N GLN A 152 -8.99 27.83 -70.85
CA GLN A 152 -8.25 27.30 -69.70
C GLN A 152 -9.00 27.65 -68.42
N ILE A 153 -9.25 26.65 -67.56
CA ILE A 153 -9.99 26.83 -66.29
C ILE A 153 -9.12 26.35 -65.13
N GLN A 154 -8.85 27.23 -64.17
CA GLN A 154 -8.18 26.91 -62.92
C GLN A 154 -9.12 27.09 -61.73
N TYR A 155 -9.14 26.13 -60.80
CA TYR A 155 -9.85 26.28 -59.52
C TYR A 155 -8.93 26.86 -58.46
N GLN A 156 -9.35 27.95 -57.82
CA GLN A 156 -8.71 28.47 -56.62
C GLN A 156 -9.56 28.12 -55.40
N ASN A 157 -8.94 27.47 -54.41
CA ASN A 157 -9.60 27.18 -53.13
C ASN A 157 -9.47 28.44 -52.26
N VAL A 158 -10.55 29.18 -52.05
CA VAL A 158 -10.58 30.31 -51.12
C VAL A 158 -11.37 29.85 -49.89
N GLU A 159 -10.68 29.60 -48.78
CA GLU A 159 -11.33 29.40 -47.48
C GLU A 159 -11.75 30.77 -46.95
N VAL A 160 -13.05 30.95 -46.69
CA VAL A 160 -13.54 32.07 -45.87
C VAL A 160 -13.22 31.75 -44.41
N ALA A 161 -12.50 32.65 -43.73
CA ALA A 161 -12.24 32.53 -42.31
C ALA A 161 -13.56 32.56 -41.53
N ASP A 162 -13.75 31.62 -40.63
CA ASP A 162 -14.90 31.56 -39.75
C ASP A 162 -14.77 32.57 -38.61
N THR A 163 -15.79 33.40 -38.44
CA THR A 163 -15.83 34.48 -37.45
C THR A 163 -17.05 34.37 -36.52
N GLU A 164 -17.88 33.34 -36.70
CA GLU A 164 -19.05 33.13 -35.86
C GLU A 164 -18.65 32.30 -34.64
N ALA A 165 -19.15 32.67 -33.46
CA ALA A 165 -18.89 31.89 -32.25
C ALA A 165 -19.97 30.82 -32.06
N PRO A 166 -19.64 29.69 -31.41
CA PRO A 166 -20.62 28.68 -31.07
C PRO A 166 -21.78 29.21 -30.21
N THR A 167 -22.91 28.51 -30.26
CA THR A 167 -24.03 28.76 -29.35
C THR A 167 -23.66 28.46 -27.88
N VAL A 168 -24.41 29.05 -26.94
CA VAL A 168 -24.18 28.87 -25.50
C VAL A 168 -24.50 27.45 -25.07
N PRO A 169 -23.62 26.75 -24.33
CA PRO A 169 -23.96 25.49 -23.68
C PRO A 169 -25.13 25.67 -22.70
N THR A 170 -26.21 24.92 -22.88
CA THR A 170 -27.41 25.00 -22.04
C THR A 170 -27.50 23.82 -21.07
N GLU A 171 -28.45 23.88 -20.13
CA GLU A 171 -28.69 22.81 -19.14
C GLU A 171 -27.44 22.40 -18.35
N VAL A 172 -26.59 23.37 -18.01
CA VAL A 172 -25.40 23.11 -17.20
C VAL A 172 -25.85 22.68 -15.80
N MET A 173 -25.47 21.47 -15.40
CA MET A 173 -25.88 20.85 -14.14
C MET A 173 -24.67 20.27 -13.39
N ALA A 174 -24.85 20.11 -12.08
CA ALA A 174 -23.87 19.52 -11.18
C ALA A 174 -24.50 18.34 -10.44
N GLU A 175 -23.90 17.17 -10.55
CA GLU A 175 -24.35 15.91 -9.95
C GLU A 175 -23.20 15.22 -9.21
N ASN A 176 -23.50 14.12 -8.51
CA ASN A 176 -22.52 13.33 -7.74
C ASN A 176 -21.61 14.19 -6.83
N ILE A 177 -22.21 15.20 -6.21
CA ILE A 177 -21.50 16.18 -5.40
C ILE A 177 -21.04 15.50 -4.10
N THR A 178 -19.73 15.54 -3.87
CA THR A 178 -19.09 15.04 -2.64
C THR A 178 -18.48 16.22 -1.88
N GLU A 179 -17.63 15.94 -0.90
CA GLU A 179 -16.90 16.96 -0.14
C GLU A 179 -15.81 17.66 -0.98
N ASN A 180 -15.28 17.00 -2.01
CA ASN A 180 -14.13 17.47 -2.77
C ASN A 180 -14.24 17.27 -4.30
N THR A 181 -15.34 16.72 -4.80
CA THR A 181 -15.60 16.53 -6.23
C THR A 181 -17.06 16.80 -6.62
N ALA A 182 -17.29 17.12 -7.89
CA ALA A 182 -18.61 17.19 -8.51
C ALA A 182 -18.52 16.83 -10.00
N ASP A 183 -19.56 16.19 -10.54
CA ASP A 183 -19.69 15.92 -11.97
C ASP A 183 -20.51 17.02 -12.62
N ILE A 184 -19.91 17.72 -13.58
CA ILE A 184 -20.54 18.81 -14.31
C ILE A 184 -20.89 18.31 -15.71
N SER A 185 -22.12 18.55 -16.15
CA SER A 185 -22.58 18.19 -17.50
C SER A 185 -23.41 19.31 -18.12
N TRP A 186 -23.52 19.30 -19.45
CA TRP A 186 -24.25 20.30 -20.22
C TRP A 186 -24.80 19.70 -21.52
N THR A 187 -25.71 20.43 -22.16
CA THR A 187 -26.18 20.15 -23.51
C THR A 187 -25.22 20.73 -24.55
N ALA A 188 -24.96 19.97 -25.62
CA ALA A 188 -24.01 20.35 -26.66
C ALA A 188 -24.39 21.65 -27.36
N ALA A 189 -23.40 22.51 -27.58
CA ALA A 189 -23.50 23.69 -28.44
C ALA A 189 -23.45 23.31 -29.92
N THR A 190 -23.86 24.25 -30.77
CA THR A 190 -23.82 24.15 -32.24
C THR A 190 -23.09 25.34 -32.82
N ASP A 191 -22.50 25.17 -33.99
CA ASP A 191 -21.77 26.20 -34.70
C ASP A 191 -21.92 26.00 -36.22
N ASN A 192 -21.66 27.04 -37.02
CA ASN A 192 -21.80 27.02 -38.48
C ASN A 192 -20.74 26.11 -39.16
N VAL A 193 -19.55 25.96 -38.57
CA VAL A 193 -18.46 25.09 -39.04
C VAL A 193 -18.26 23.90 -38.10
N GLY A 194 -18.37 24.12 -36.79
CA GLY A 194 -18.42 23.06 -35.79
C GLY A 194 -17.71 23.39 -34.48
N VAL A 195 -18.23 22.84 -33.39
CA VAL A 195 -17.64 22.94 -32.05
C VAL A 195 -16.53 21.90 -31.89
N THR A 196 -15.36 22.33 -31.40
CA THR A 196 -14.18 21.46 -31.18
C THR A 196 -13.95 21.11 -29.71
N GLY A 197 -14.58 21.83 -28.78
CA GLY A 197 -14.52 21.50 -27.37
C GLY A 197 -15.20 22.51 -26.46
N TYR A 198 -15.00 22.33 -25.16
CA TYR A 198 -15.53 23.18 -24.11
C TYR A 198 -14.45 23.53 -23.08
N GLU A 199 -14.57 24.70 -22.49
CA GLU A 199 -13.73 25.18 -21.39
C GLU A 199 -14.61 25.42 -20.15
N VAL A 200 -14.19 24.88 -19.01
CA VAL A 200 -14.89 24.99 -17.72
C VAL A 200 -14.09 25.87 -16.78
N TYR A 201 -14.74 26.86 -16.17
CA TYR A 201 -14.13 27.87 -15.33
C TYR A 201 -14.75 27.93 -13.94
N ASN A 202 -13.92 28.24 -12.95
CA ASN A 202 -14.35 28.67 -11.61
C ASN A 202 -13.95 30.14 -11.42
N GLY A 203 -14.93 31.05 -11.47
CA GLY A 203 -14.66 32.47 -11.67
C GLY A 203 -13.92 32.70 -13.00
N ASP A 204 -12.76 33.37 -12.96
CA ASP A 204 -11.92 33.63 -14.14
C ASP A 204 -10.89 32.51 -14.41
N THR A 205 -10.78 31.53 -13.52
CA THR A 205 -9.76 30.47 -13.62
C THR A 205 -10.28 29.31 -14.46
N LEU A 206 -9.58 28.97 -15.55
CA LEU A 206 -9.82 27.77 -16.34
C LEU A 206 -9.42 26.54 -15.52
N ILE A 207 -10.39 25.65 -15.25
CA ILE A 207 -10.19 24.43 -14.45
C ILE A 207 -10.25 23.15 -15.28
N ALA A 208 -10.85 23.17 -16.47
CA ALA A 208 -10.82 22.04 -17.39
C ALA A 208 -11.05 22.43 -18.86
N THR A 209 -10.50 21.61 -19.77
CA THR A 209 -10.80 21.63 -21.21
C THR A 209 -11.31 20.26 -21.63
N VAL A 210 -12.45 20.21 -22.32
CA VAL A 210 -13.13 18.99 -22.76
C VAL A 210 -13.23 18.99 -24.27
N ASN A 211 -12.42 18.15 -24.92
CA ASN A 211 -12.38 18.06 -26.39
C ASN A 211 -13.35 17.02 -26.97
N ASP A 212 -13.90 16.15 -26.13
CA ASP A 212 -14.89 15.14 -26.52
C ASP A 212 -15.91 14.95 -25.39
N GLY A 213 -17.20 14.89 -25.77
CA GLY A 213 -18.32 14.83 -24.84
C GLY A 213 -18.78 16.18 -24.26
N THR A 214 -19.73 16.11 -23.33
CA THR A 214 -20.38 17.27 -22.70
C THR A 214 -20.44 17.15 -21.18
N SER A 215 -19.39 16.58 -20.58
CA SER A 215 -19.27 16.48 -19.13
C SER A 215 -17.82 16.45 -18.66
N VAL A 216 -17.61 16.81 -17.39
CA VAL A 216 -16.31 16.75 -16.71
C VAL A 216 -16.49 16.48 -15.22
N LYS A 217 -15.57 15.71 -14.62
CA LYS A 217 -15.44 15.61 -13.17
C LYS A 217 -14.50 16.70 -12.66
N VAL A 218 -15.02 17.61 -11.84
CA VAL A 218 -14.22 18.61 -11.14
C VAL A 218 -13.75 18.01 -9.81
N THR A 219 -12.47 18.20 -9.51
CA THR A 219 -11.82 17.69 -8.29
C THR A 219 -11.18 18.83 -7.50
N GLU A 220 -10.58 18.53 -6.35
CA GLU A 220 -9.91 19.51 -5.47
C GLU A 220 -10.84 20.63 -4.97
N LEU A 221 -12.13 20.33 -4.83
CA LEU A 221 -13.09 21.24 -4.20
C LEU A 221 -12.93 21.23 -2.68
N THR A 222 -13.33 22.33 -2.04
CA THR A 222 -13.37 22.47 -0.58
C THR A 222 -14.74 22.04 -0.06
N ALA A 223 -14.78 21.28 1.03
CA ALA A 223 -16.03 20.79 1.63
C ALA A 223 -16.93 21.94 2.13
N GLY A 224 -18.24 21.73 2.08
CA GLY A 224 -19.25 22.71 2.53
C GLY A 224 -19.22 24.07 1.81
N THR A 225 -18.54 24.18 0.67
CA THR A 225 -18.30 25.43 -0.07
C THR A 225 -19.23 25.52 -1.27
N GLU A 226 -19.79 26.71 -1.51
CA GLU A 226 -20.60 27.00 -2.69
C GLU A 226 -19.70 27.41 -3.86
N TYR A 227 -19.95 26.82 -5.03
CA TYR A 227 -19.23 27.05 -6.26
C TYR A 227 -20.18 27.53 -7.36
N THR A 228 -19.70 28.48 -8.16
CA THR A 228 -20.34 28.91 -9.41
C THR A 228 -19.39 28.60 -10.55
N LEU A 229 -19.72 27.58 -11.35
CA LEU A 229 -18.93 27.20 -12.50
C LEU A 229 -19.55 27.71 -13.79
N SER A 230 -18.71 27.99 -14.78
CA SER A 230 -19.14 28.38 -16.12
C SER A 230 -18.51 27.53 -17.21
N VAL A 231 -19.26 27.28 -18.28
CA VAL A 231 -18.85 26.45 -19.43
C VAL A 231 -19.00 27.26 -20.71
N LYS A 232 -17.95 27.29 -21.54
CA LYS A 232 -17.95 27.94 -22.87
C LYS A 232 -17.61 26.92 -23.95
N ALA A 233 -18.32 26.96 -25.07
CA ALA A 233 -17.97 26.18 -26.26
C ALA A 233 -16.90 26.90 -27.09
N VAL A 234 -16.05 26.14 -27.76
CA VAL A 234 -14.94 26.63 -28.60
C VAL A 234 -15.01 25.95 -29.96
N ASP A 235 -14.86 26.69 -31.04
CA ASP A 235 -14.81 26.16 -32.41
C ASP A 235 -13.37 25.91 -32.91
N ALA A 236 -13.20 25.59 -34.19
CA ALA A 236 -11.88 25.37 -34.79
C ALA A 236 -11.10 26.67 -35.08
N ALA A 237 -11.80 27.80 -35.22
CA ALA A 237 -11.20 29.11 -35.43
C ALA A 237 -10.76 29.78 -34.11
N GLY A 238 -11.15 29.22 -32.97
CA GLY A 238 -10.86 29.71 -31.63
C GLY A 238 -11.90 30.70 -31.10
N ASN A 239 -13.05 30.88 -31.77
CA ASN A 239 -14.13 31.69 -31.22
C ASN A 239 -14.77 30.96 -30.03
N LYS A 240 -15.20 31.73 -29.03
CA LYS A 240 -15.77 31.20 -27.78
C LYS A 240 -17.19 31.70 -27.61
N SER A 241 -18.09 30.82 -27.20
CA SER A 241 -19.47 31.19 -26.87
C SER A 241 -19.57 32.08 -25.63
N GLU A 242 -20.73 32.70 -25.43
CA GLU A 242 -21.15 33.13 -24.09
C GLU A 242 -21.23 31.91 -23.13
N ALA A 243 -21.19 32.17 -21.83
CA ALA A 243 -21.09 31.13 -20.81
C ALA A 243 -22.45 30.57 -20.35
N GLY A 244 -22.56 29.24 -20.30
CA GLY A 244 -23.56 28.56 -19.46
C GLY A 244 -23.04 28.42 -18.03
N THR A 245 -23.91 28.49 -17.01
CA THR A 245 -23.48 28.50 -15.59
C THR A 245 -24.26 27.52 -14.72
N VAL A 246 -23.60 26.98 -13.70
CA VAL A 246 -24.23 26.17 -12.65
C VAL A 246 -23.72 26.60 -11.27
N ILE A 247 -24.62 26.61 -10.29
CA ILE A 247 -24.30 26.86 -8.87
C ILE A 247 -24.60 25.58 -8.09
N PHE A 248 -23.65 25.14 -7.27
CA PHE A 248 -23.83 23.99 -6.38
C PHE A 248 -22.99 24.15 -5.11
N LYS A 249 -23.29 23.34 -4.10
CA LYS A 249 -22.57 23.35 -2.82
C LYS A 249 -22.04 21.95 -2.52
N THR A 250 -20.76 21.83 -2.23
CA THR A 250 -20.14 20.56 -1.80
C THR A 250 -20.73 20.10 -0.48
N THR A 251 -20.71 18.78 -0.24
CA THR A 251 -21.14 18.26 1.05
C THR A 251 -20.18 18.71 2.14
N ALA A 252 -20.68 19.00 3.34
CA ALA A 252 -19.82 19.32 4.48
C ALA A 252 -19.13 18.05 4.99
N ILE A 253 -17.93 18.20 5.58
CA ILE A 253 -17.33 17.14 6.38
C ILE A 253 -18.28 16.84 7.53
N LYS A 254 -18.64 15.58 7.70
CA LYS A 254 -19.41 15.16 8.86
C LYS A 254 -18.46 15.13 10.05
N GLU A 255 -18.50 16.15 10.90
CA GLU A 255 -17.67 16.18 12.11
C GLU A 255 -17.85 14.90 12.94
N VAL A 256 -16.73 14.24 13.24
CA VAL A 256 -16.69 13.03 14.05
C VAL A 256 -16.73 13.44 15.53
N ASP A 257 -17.63 12.84 16.31
CA ASP A 257 -17.69 13.08 17.76
C ASP A 257 -16.44 12.51 18.45
N LYS A 258 -15.60 13.40 18.99
CA LYS A 258 -14.36 13.06 19.71
C LYS A 258 -14.49 13.12 21.24
N THR A 259 -15.72 13.25 21.77
CA THR A 259 -15.96 13.45 23.20
C THR A 259 -15.39 12.31 24.06
N VAL A 260 -15.54 11.06 23.61
CA VAL A 260 -15.02 9.88 24.34
C VAL A 260 -13.49 9.89 24.37
N LEU A 261 -12.86 10.14 23.22
CA LEU A 261 -11.41 10.24 23.10
C LEU A 261 -10.85 11.33 24.02
N GLY A 262 -11.47 12.51 24.03
CA GLY A 262 -11.08 13.62 24.90
C GLY A 262 -11.14 13.25 26.39
N LYS A 263 -12.21 12.59 26.84
CA LYS A 263 -12.33 12.13 28.24
C LYS A 263 -11.30 11.05 28.59
N ALA A 264 -11.01 10.13 27.68
CA ALA A 264 -10.00 9.10 27.90
C ALA A 264 -8.59 9.71 28.05
N ILE A 265 -8.26 10.72 27.24
CA ILE A 265 -7.00 11.48 27.35
C ILE A 265 -6.93 12.23 28.68
N GLU A 266 -8.02 12.90 29.08
CA GLU A 266 -8.09 13.62 30.36
C GLU A 266 -7.82 12.67 31.54
N TYR A 267 -8.50 11.51 31.57
CA TYR A 267 -8.28 10.51 32.60
C TYR A 267 -6.85 9.92 32.57
N ALA A 268 -6.31 9.65 31.39
CA ALA A 268 -4.94 9.15 31.25
C ALA A 268 -3.91 10.14 31.80
N GLU A 269 -4.05 11.44 31.51
CA GLU A 269 -3.20 12.50 32.05
C GLU A 269 -3.30 12.60 33.58
N GLU A 270 -4.51 12.51 34.13
CA GLU A 270 -4.74 12.49 35.58
C GLU A 270 -4.02 11.30 36.24
N VAL A 271 -4.25 10.08 35.73
CA VAL A 271 -3.60 8.86 36.22
C VAL A 271 -2.08 8.94 36.16
N LYS A 272 -1.53 9.53 35.09
CA LYS A 272 -0.09 9.77 34.95
C LYS A 272 0.41 10.79 35.98
N ALA A 273 -0.31 11.89 36.19
CA ALA A 273 0.03 12.91 37.17
C ALA A 273 -0.02 12.41 38.62
N GLU A 274 -0.89 11.44 38.92
CA GLU A 274 -0.98 10.78 40.23
C GLU A 274 0.15 9.78 40.51
N GLY A 275 1.08 9.56 39.57
CA GLY A 275 2.19 8.63 39.73
C GLY A 275 1.79 7.16 39.62
N ALA A 276 0.62 6.85 39.06
CA ALA A 276 0.11 5.48 38.97
C ALA A 276 1.01 4.53 38.14
N LEU A 277 1.91 5.08 37.31
CA LEU A 277 2.84 4.36 36.44
C LEU A 277 4.08 3.81 37.18
N GLU A 278 4.42 4.31 38.37
CA GLU A 278 5.69 3.98 39.06
C GLU A 278 5.87 2.47 39.32
N ASN A 279 4.77 1.79 39.65
CA ASN A 279 4.74 0.37 40.00
C ASN A 279 4.17 -0.52 38.91
N VAL A 280 3.97 0.00 37.71
CA VAL A 280 3.42 -0.75 36.57
C VAL A 280 4.56 -1.44 35.82
N VAL A 281 4.24 -2.56 35.16
CA VAL A 281 5.16 -3.27 34.27
C VAL A 281 5.70 -2.31 33.18
N PRO A 282 7.02 -2.25 32.94
CA PRO A 282 7.61 -1.29 31.98
C PRO A 282 7.03 -1.36 30.57
N ALA A 283 6.74 -2.54 30.04
CA ALA A 283 6.10 -2.70 28.73
C ALA A 283 4.72 -2.02 28.66
N VAL A 284 3.93 -2.10 29.74
CA VAL A 284 2.62 -1.43 29.82
C VAL A 284 2.79 0.09 29.90
N VAL A 285 3.75 0.58 30.69
CA VAL A 285 4.05 2.02 30.77
C VAL A 285 4.41 2.58 29.39
N LYS A 286 5.27 1.87 28.65
CA LYS A 286 5.67 2.26 27.29
C LYS A 286 4.47 2.33 26.34
N GLU A 287 3.59 1.32 26.38
CA GLU A 287 2.39 1.30 25.54
C GLU A 287 1.40 2.40 25.96
N PHE A 288 1.28 2.68 27.26
CA PHE A 288 0.41 3.72 27.78
C PHE A 288 0.81 5.10 27.24
N GLU A 289 2.10 5.42 27.28
CA GLU A 289 2.62 6.68 26.76
C GLU A 289 2.43 6.79 25.24
N ALA A 290 2.68 5.71 24.50
CA ALA A 290 2.50 5.67 23.05
C ALA A 290 1.03 5.81 22.64
N ALA A 291 0.11 5.15 23.35
CA ALA A 291 -1.33 5.24 23.10
C ALA A 291 -1.85 6.66 23.43
N LEU A 292 -1.38 7.26 24.52
CA LEU A 292 -1.75 8.63 24.90
C LEU A 292 -1.27 9.67 23.89
N GLU A 293 -0.04 9.53 23.38
CA GLU A 293 0.49 10.39 22.31
C GLU A 293 -0.34 10.26 21.02
N ASN A 294 -0.64 9.03 20.59
CA ASN A 294 -1.47 8.79 19.43
C ASN A 294 -2.88 9.36 19.59
N ALA A 295 -3.50 9.16 20.75
CA ALA A 295 -4.82 9.71 21.06
C ALA A 295 -4.86 11.23 20.95
N LYS A 296 -3.82 11.93 21.46
CA LYS A 296 -3.71 13.39 21.32
C LYS A 296 -3.56 13.84 19.87
N ALA A 297 -2.77 13.12 19.07
CA ALA A 297 -2.61 13.43 17.65
C ALA A 297 -3.94 13.30 16.89
N VAL A 298 -4.68 12.20 17.12
CA VAL A 298 -6.01 11.98 16.51
C VAL A 298 -7.04 13.00 16.99
N LEU A 299 -6.96 13.43 18.25
CA LEU A 299 -7.83 14.49 18.77
C LEU A 299 -7.62 15.81 18.02
N ALA A 300 -6.36 16.17 17.73
CA ALA A 300 -5.97 17.43 17.07
C ALA A 300 -6.22 17.46 15.56
N ASP A 301 -6.35 16.31 14.88
CA ASP A 301 -6.55 16.24 13.43
C ASP A 301 -8.01 16.55 13.03
N GLU A 302 -8.25 17.70 12.39
CA GLU A 302 -9.58 18.12 11.93
C GLU A 302 -10.23 17.16 10.91
N ASN A 303 -9.42 16.35 10.22
CA ASN A 303 -9.89 15.39 9.21
C ASN A 303 -9.95 13.94 9.73
N ALA A 304 -9.69 13.71 11.02
CA ALA A 304 -9.70 12.37 11.60
C ALA A 304 -11.04 11.66 11.34
N THR A 305 -10.95 10.44 10.81
CA THR A 305 -12.11 9.61 10.51
C THR A 305 -12.72 9.00 11.78
N ALA A 306 -13.98 8.55 11.69
CA ALA A 306 -14.66 7.89 12.80
C ALA A 306 -13.93 6.62 13.29
N ASP A 307 -13.32 5.88 12.36
CA ASP A 307 -12.57 4.67 12.67
C ASP A 307 -11.25 4.98 13.38
N GLU A 308 -10.55 6.03 12.97
CA GLU A 308 -9.32 6.49 13.65
C GLU A 308 -9.60 6.96 15.08
N VAL A 309 -10.65 7.76 15.27
CA VAL A 309 -11.08 8.23 16.59
C VAL A 309 -11.45 7.06 17.49
N LYS A 310 -12.18 6.07 16.95
CA LYS A 310 -12.56 4.87 17.70
C LYS A 310 -11.34 4.02 18.07
N ALA A 311 -10.45 3.77 17.11
CA ALA A 311 -9.24 2.96 17.33
C ALA A 311 -8.31 3.58 18.39
N ALA A 312 -8.12 4.91 18.34
CA ALA A 312 -7.33 5.63 19.33
C ALA A 312 -7.98 5.59 20.73
N SER A 313 -9.31 5.72 20.80
CA SER A 313 -10.07 5.63 22.05
C SER A 313 -9.94 4.24 22.67
N ASP A 314 -10.22 3.19 21.90
CA ASP A 314 -10.16 1.80 22.37
C ASP A 314 -8.75 1.44 22.85
N ARG A 315 -7.72 1.78 22.06
CA ARG A 315 -6.32 1.51 22.43
C ARG A 315 -5.92 2.19 23.74
N LEU A 316 -6.31 3.46 23.93
CA LEU A 316 -6.00 4.19 25.15
C LEU A 316 -6.74 3.59 26.37
N ILE A 317 -8.03 3.25 26.21
CA ILE A 317 -8.83 2.63 27.27
C ILE A 317 -8.28 1.25 27.64
N ASP A 318 -7.89 0.45 26.66
CA ASP A 318 -7.33 -0.89 26.88
C ASP A 318 -6.03 -0.80 27.70
N VAL A 319 -5.10 0.09 27.33
CA VAL A 319 -3.85 0.22 28.07
C VAL A 319 -4.02 0.89 29.44
N ILE A 320 -5.01 1.77 29.60
CA ILE A 320 -5.43 2.27 30.91
C ILE A 320 -5.82 1.09 31.82
N HIS A 321 -6.60 0.12 31.33
CA HIS A 321 -6.94 -1.07 32.11
C HIS A 321 -5.69 -1.92 32.43
N MET A 322 -4.74 -2.02 31.51
CA MET A 322 -3.48 -2.76 31.72
C MET A 322 -2.60 -2.15 32.85
N LEU A 323 -2.86 -0.93 33.31
CA LEU A 323 -2.14 -0.35 34.45
C LEU A 323 -2.34 -1.14 35.75
N GLU A 324 -3.27 -2.10 35.81
CA GLU A 324 -3.40 -3.04 36.91
C GLU A 324 -2.23 -4.04 37.01
N PHE A 325 -1.50 -4.27 35.91
CA PHE A 325 -0.33 -5.16 35.89
C PHE A 325 0.87 -4.49 36.56
N LYS A 326 1.08 -4.82 37.84
CA LYS A 326 2.17 -4.26 38.64
C LYS A 326 3.48 -5.05 38.47
N LYS A 327 4.59 -4.33 38.37
CA LYS A 327 5.94 -4.90 38.35
C LYS A 327 6.28 -5.48 39.72
N GLY A 328 7.07 -6.55 39.74
CA GLY A 328 7.49 -7.16 40.99
C GLY A 328 8.67 -6.45 41.66
N ASP A 329 8.67 -6.38 42.99
CA ASP A 329 9.83 -5.92 43.77
C ASP A 329 10.89 -7.02 43.88
N LYS A 330 12.07 -6.76 43.30
CA LYS A 330 13.15 -7.74 43.17
C LYS A 330 14.19 -7.68 44.28
N GLU A 331 14.14 -6.69 45.17
CA GLU A 331 15.22 -6.43 46.14
C GLU A 331 15.56 -7.67 47.00
N GLN A 332 14.53 -8.39 47.48
CA GLN A 332 14.73 -9.58 48.31
C GLN A 332 15.29 -10.77 47.52
N LEU A 333 14.87 -10.91 46.25
CA LEU A 333 15.35 -11.98 45.37
C LEU A 333 16.81 -11.74 44.96
N GLU A 334 17.17 -10.49 44.68
CA GLU A 334 18.55 -10.07 44.38
C GLU A 334 19.48 -10.38 45.55
N LYS A 335 19.14 -9.92 46.76
CA LYS A 335 19.94 -10.20 47.97
C LYS A 335 20.11 -11.69 48.23
N LEU A 336 19.06 -12.50 48.04
CA LEU A 336 19.16 -13.95 48.22
C LEU A 336 20.08 -14.58 47.17
N ALA A 337 20.00 -14.14 45.92
CA ALA A 337 20.88 -14.61 44.86
C ALA A 337 22.36 -14.25 45.14
N GLU A 338 22.63 -13.04 45.64
CA GLU A 338 23.97 -12.61 46.08
C GLU A 338 24.52 -13.51 47.20
N ILE A 339 23.74 -13.74 48.26
CA ILE A 339 24.12 -14.63 49.36
C ILE A 339 24.48 -16.03 48.85
N ILE A 340 23.72 -16.55 47.89
CA ILE A 340 23.94 -17.88 47.31
C ILE A 340 25.21 -17.91 46.45
N ASN A 341 25.49 -16.84 45.70
CA ASN A 341 26.68 -16.75 44.86
C ASN A 341 27.98 -16.70 45.68
N ASP A 342 27.91 -16.19 46.92
CA ASP A 342 29.06 -16.14 47.85
C ASP A 342 29.35 -17.48 48.54
N LEU A 343 28.51 -18.50 48.34
CA LEU A 343 28.72 -19.81 48.94
C LEU A 343 29.86 -20.58 48.25
N ASP A 344 30.60 -21.34 49.06
CA ASP A 344 31.65 -22.25 48.59
C ASP A 344 31.08 -23.65 48.34
N GLU A 345 30.94 -24.01 47.06
CA GLU A 345 30.44 -25.31 46.59
C GLU A 345 31.11 -26.51 47.28
N SER A 346 32.42 -26.41 47.55
CA SER A 346 33.22 -27.53 48.06
C SER A 346 32.81 -28.00 49.47
N LYS A 347 32.02 -27.18 50.18
CA LYS A 347 31.54 -27.47 51.52
C LYS A 347 30.24 -28.26 51.56
N TYR A 348 29.55 -28.43 50.43
CA TYR A 348 28.19 -28.95 50.40
C TYR A 348 28.04 -30.27 49.64
N ILE A 349 27.04 -31.05 50.03
CA ILE A 349 26.70 -32.32 49.39
C ILE A 349 26.29 -32.05 47.92
N PRO A 350 26.90 -32.72 46.91
CA PRO A 350 26.75 -32.36 45.51
C PRO A 350 25.31 -32.35 44.99
N SER A 351 24.47 -33.31 45.43
CA SER A 351 23.07 -33.35 45.01
C SER A 351 22.23 -32.18 45.57
N THR A 352 22.52 -31.71 46.79
CA THR A 352 21.82 -30.56 47.37
C THR A 352 22.26 -29.25 46.73
N TRP A 353 23.56 -29.12 46.45
CA TRP A 353 24.11 -27.98 45.71
C TRP A 353 23.54 -27.86 44.30
N SER A 354 23.48 -28.98 43.57
CA SER A 354 22.92 -29.00 42.20
C SER A 354 21.46 -28.54 42.14
N LYS A 355 20.66 -28.88 43.15
CA LYS A 355 19.26 -28.41 43.25
C LYS A 355 19.18 -26.91 43.52
N LEU A 356 20.03 -26.38 44.40
CA LEU A 356 20.14 -24.95 44.67
C LEU A 356 20.51 -24.17 43.41
N GLN A 357 21.54 -24.62 42.69
CA GLN A 357 21.99 -24.00 41.44
C GLN A 357 20.90 -23.99 40.36
N ALA A 358 20.10 -25.06 40.28
CA ALA A 358 18.98 -25.13 39.34
C ALA A 358 17.89 -24.07 39.64
N GLU A 359 17.55 -23.86 40.91
CA GLU A 359 16.58 -22.83 41.30
C GLU A 359 17.18 -21.41 41.20
N LEU A 360 18.46 -21.23 41.54
CA LEU A 360 19.17 -19.95 41.34
C LEU A 360 19.14 -19.51 39.88
N LYS A 361 19.37 -20.45 38.95
CA LYS A 361 19.28 -20.16 37.52
C LYS A 361 17.90 -19.68 37.09
N LYS A 362 16.82 -20.22 37.69
CA LYS A 362 15.45 -19.77 37.41
C LYS A 362 15.19 -18.39 38.00
N ALA A 363 15.61 -18.16 39.24
CA ALA A 363 15.52 -16.85 39.90
C ALA A 363 16.24 -15.77 39.10
N ASN A 364 17.45 -16.03 38.61
CA ASN A 364 18.21 -15.07 37.80
C ASN A 364 17.51 -14.72 36.48
N LYS A 365 16.69 -15.63 35.90
CA LYS A 365 15.86 -15.29 34.73
C LYS A 365 14.78 -14.28 35.08
N VAL A 366 14.11 -14.46 36.22
CA VAL A 366 13.09 -13.52 36.71
C VAL A 366 13.72 -12.18 37.07
N LEU A 367 14.93 -12.19 37.65
CA LEU A 367 15.69 -10.96 37.91
C LEU A 367 16.03 -10.20 36.62
N ALA A 368 16.43 -10.91 35.56
CA ALA A 368 16.77 -10.32 34.27
C ALA A 368 15.55 -9.82 33.46
N ASP A 369 14.34 -10.32 33.74
CA ASP A 369 13.12 -9.92 33.03
C ASP A 369 12.59 -8.58 33.55
N GLU A 370 12.80 -7.50 32.79
CA GLU A 370 12.30 -6.16 33.15
C GLU A 370 10.78 -6.10 33.40
N ASN A 371 10.01 -7.04 32.84
CA ASN A 371 8.56 -7.09 32.93
C ASN A 371 8.03 -8.10 33.95
N ALA A 372 8.93 -8.72 34.74
CA ALA A 372 8.55 -9.69 35.76
C ALA A 372 7.49 -9.11 36.71
N MET A 373 6.39 -9.85 36.86
CA MET A 373 5.28 -9.48 37.73
C MET A 373 5.57 -9.89 39.18
N GLU A 374 4.88 -9.24 40.13
CA GLU A 374 5.03 -9.48 41.58
C GLU A 374 4.92 -10.96 41.97
N GLU A 375 3.93 -11.67 41.43
CA GLU A 375 3.76 -13.10 41.75
C GLU A 375 4.89 -13.98 41.19
N GLU A 376 5.48 -13.63 40.04
CA GLU A 376 6.62 -14.36 39.47
C GLU A 376 7.87 -14.17 40.32
N VAL A 377 8.13 -12.94 40.77
CA VAL A 377 9.25 -12.62 41.66
C VAL A 377 9.10 -13.36 43.00
N LYS A 378 7.91 -13.34 43.58
CA LYS A 378 7.59 -14.03 44.83
C LYS A 378 7.71 -15.55 44.71
N GLU A 379 7.24 -16.15 43.62
CA GLU A 379 7.37 -17.58 43.38
C GLU A 379 8.85 -17.99 43.23
N ALA A 380 9.64 -17.21 42.49
CA ALA A 380 11.07 -17.42 42.33
C ALA A 380 11.81 -17.33 43.68
N TYR A 381 11.50 -16.32 44.49
CA TYR A 381 12.05 -16.17 45.84
C TYR A 381 11.73 -17.38 46.72
N ASN A 382 10.46 -17.79 46.79
CA ASN A 382 10.02 -18.91 47.62
C ASN A 382 10.67 -20.25 47.22
N LYS A 383 10.86 -20.50 45.92
CA LYS A 383 11.55 -21.70 45.45
C LYS A 383 13.04 -21.65 45.78
N LEU A 384 13.68 -20.49 45.57
CA LEU A 384 15.11 -20.30 45.84
C LEU A 384 15.42 -20.45 47.34
N ILE A 385 14.66 -19.80 48.22
CA ILE A 385 14.88 -19.89 49.66
C ILE A 385 14.68 -21.31 50.18
N LYS A 386 13.69 -22.05 49.64
CA LYS A 386 13.49 -23.45 49.99
C LYS A 386 14.69 -24.32 49.60
N ALA A 387 15.21 -24.16 48.38
CA ALA A 387 16.39 -24.90 47.95
C ALA A 387 17.64 -24.55 48.76
N TYR A 388 17.78 -23.28 49.17
CA TYR A 388 18.86 -22.84 50.06
C TYR A 388 18.76 -23.49 51.45
N LEU A 389 17.56 -23.57 52.02
CA LEU A 389 17.32 -24.25 53.30
C LEU A 389 17.52 -25.77 53.23
N ASP A 390 17.39 -26.37 52.05
CA ASP A 390 17.63 -27.80 51.81
C ASP A 390 19.12 -28.15 51.63
N LEU A 391 20.01 -27.15 51.64
CA LEU A 391 21.45 -27.35 51.49
C LEU A 391 22.04 -28.10 52.70
N ARG A 392 22.98 -29.02 52.45
CA ARG A 392 23.62 -29.84 53.49
C ARG A 392 25.13 -29.84 53.32
N LEU A 393 25.86 -29.70 54.43
CA LEU A 393 27.33 -29.74 54.43
C LEU A 393 27.84 -31.16 54.21
N ILE A 394 29.02 -31.30 53.61
CA ILE A 394 29.75 -32.57 53.55
C ILE A 394 30.17 -32.93 54.98
N PRO A 395 29.83 -34.13 55.48
CA PRO A 395 30.21 -34.56 56.82
C PRO A 395 31.72 -34.82 56.92
N ASP A 396 32.31 -34.54 58.09
CA ASP A 396 33.69 -34.93 58.39
C ASP A 396 33.77 -36.45 58.57
N LYS A 397 34.71 -37.09 57.87
CA LYS A 397 34.89 -38.55 57.85
C LYS A 397 36.19 -39.01 58.50
N SER A 398 36.96 -38.10 59.08
CA SER A 398 38.27 -38.39 59.70
C SER A 398 38.20 -39.51 60.75
N MET A 399 37.21 -39.48 61.63
CA MET A 399 37.02 -40.52 62.65
C MET A 399 36.64 -41.88 62.04
N LEU A 400 35.82 -41.88 60.98
CA LEU A 400 35.44 -43.09 60.25
C LEU A 400 36.66 -43.72 59.56
N GLU A 401 37.51 -42.90 58.94
CA GLU A 401 38.79 -43.32 58.34
C GLU A 401 39.70 -43.97 59.38
N GLU A 402 39.84 -43.35 60.56
CA GLU A 402 40.67 -43.90 61.64
C GLU A 402 40.15 -45.26 62.12
N LEU A 403 38.83 -45.42 62.29
CA LEU A 403 38.22 -46.69 62.67
C LEU A 403 38.40 -47.78 61.60
N ILE A 404 38.31 -47.41 60.32
CA ILE A 404 38.58 -48.32 59.20
C ILE A 404 40.03 -48.81 59.24
N ASN A 405 40.99 -47.88 59.39
CA ASN A 405 42.41 -48.21 59.48
C ASN A 405 42.71 -49.13 60.67
N LYS A 406 42.10 -48.86 61.85
CA LYS A 406 42.21 -49.74 63.03
C LYS A 406 41.65 -51.14 62.76
N ALA A 407 40.48 -51.24 62.14
CA ALA A 407 39.86 -52.52 61.83
C ALA A 407 40.67 -53.37 60.84
N GLU A 408 41.30 -52.73 59.85
CA GLU A 408 42.15 -53.41 58.87
C GLU A 408 43.47 -53.89 59.44
N ALA A 409 43.99 -53.23 60.48
CA ALA A 409 45.23 -53.61 61.14
C ALA A 409 45.09 -54.79 62.12
N ILE A 410 43.86 -55.26 62.41
CA ILE A 410 43.64 -56.36 63.35
C ILE A 410 44.09 -57.71 62.78
N ASP A 411 44.92 -58.42 63.54
CA ASP A 411 45.25 -59.82 63.28
C ASP A 411 44.04 -60.72 63.57
N THR A 412 43.23 -60.95 62.54
CA THR A 412 41.99 -61.74 62.61
C THR A 412 42.20 -63.21 63.00
N SER A 413 43.41 -63.75 62.93
CA SER A 413 43.70 -65.16 63.29
C SER A 413 43.50 -65.44 64.78
N LYS A 414 43.54 -64.40 65.63
CA LYS A 414 43.39 -64.49 67.08
C LYS A 414 41.93 -64.57 67.57
N TYR A 415 40.96 -64.39 66.67
CA TYR A 415 39.56 -64.20 67.02
C TYR A 415 38.64 -65.26 66.40
N THR A 416 37.43 -65.39 66.96
CA THR A 416 36.43 -66.34 66.47
C THR A 416 35.94 -65.96 65.06
N LYS A 417 35.70 -66.97 64.20
CA LYS A 417 35.15 -66.75 62.84
C LYS A 417 33.86 -65.91 62.85
N LYS A 418 33.01 -66.08 63.88
CA LYS A 418 31.73 -65.37 64.01
C LYS A 418 31.94 -63.87 64.23
N SER A 419 32.82 -63.49 65.17
CA SER A 419 33.08 -62.08 65.48
C SER A 419 33.83 -61.37 64.35
N VAL A 420 34.79 -62.05 63.70
CA VAL A 420 35.48 -61.54 62.49
C VAL A 420 34.51 -61.29 61.33
N ASN A 421 33.53 -62.19 61.11
CA ASN A 421 32.52 -61.98 60.07
C ASN A 421 31.62 -60.75 60.37
N ALA A 422 31.30 -60.49 61.63
CA ALA A 422 30.56 -59.30 62.04
C ALA A 422 31.38 -58.01 61.80
N LEU A 423 32.68 -58.03 62.13
CA LEU A 423 33.62 -56.94 61.83
C LEU A 423 33.68 -56.65 60.33
N ASN A 424 33.94 -57.67 59.50
CA ASN A 424 34.04 -57.50 58.04
C ASN A 424 32.77 -56.93 57.42
N LYS A 425 31.60 -57.32 57.94
CA LYS A 425 30.30 -56.78 57.50
C LYS A 425 30.19 -55.28 57.79
N GLN A 426 30.59 -54.83 58.99
CA GLN A 426 30.54 -53.41 59.35
C GLN A 426 31.65 -52.61 58.67
N LEU A 427 32.85 -53.16 58.53
CA LEU A 427 33.94 -52.57 57.77
C LEU A 427 33.53 -52.29 56.32
N LYS A 428 32.81 -53.22 55.68
CA LYS A 428 32.25 -52.99 54.33
C LYS A 428 31.25 -51.84 54.28
N LYS A 429 30.42 -51.66 55.32
CA LYS A 429 29.48 -50.52 55.39
C LYS A 429 30.22 -49.20 55.63
N ALA A 430 31.20 -49.22 56.53
CA ALA A 430 32.06 -48.08 56.83
C ALA A 430 32.80 -47.58 55.58
N LYS A 431 33.45 -48.47 54.82
CA LYS A 431 34.08 -48.12 53.55
C LYS A 431 33.11 -47.52 52.53
N LYS A 432 31.91 -48.09 52.41
CA LYS A 432 30.87 -47.52 51.54
C LYS A 432 30.46 -46.11 51.95
N ALA A 433 30.28 -45.86 53.24
CA ALA A 433 29.95 -44.53 53.75
C ALA A 433 31.11 -43.54 53.55
N LEU A 434 32.36 -44.01 53.69
CA LEU A 434 33.56 -43.23 53.42
C LEU A 434 33.63 -42.77 51.96
N ASP A 435 33.45 -43.68 51.01
CA ASP A 435 33.55 -43.39 49.58
C ASP A 435 32.35 -42.59 49.03
N ASN A 436 31.20 -42.60 49.71
CA ASN A 436 29.99 -41.94 49.25
C ASN A 436 30.05 -40.40 49.44
N LYS A 437 30.17 -39.65 48.34
CA LYS A 437 30.13 -38.17 48.35
C LYS A 437 28.76 -37.60 48.75
N GLU A 438 27.71 -38.41 48.71
CA GLU A 438 26.34 -38.04 49.10
C GLU A 438 26.01 -38.46 50.54
N ALA A 439 26.99 -38.98 51.29
CA ALA A 439 26.75 -39.43 52.66
C ALA A 439 26.27 -38.27 53.54
N THR A 440 25.20 -38.50 54.27
CA THR A 440 24.73 -37.59 55.32
C THR A 440 25.53 -37.78 56.61
N GLN A 441 25.53 -36.79 57.50
CA GLN A 441 26.17 -36.93 58.81
C GLN A 441 25.64 -38.14 59.59
N VAL A 442 24.33 -38.41 59.52
CA VAL A 442 23.71 -39.57 60.18
C VAL A 442 24.28 -40.89 59.65
N GLU A 443 24.47 -41.02 58.34
CA GLU A 443 25.05 -42.24 57.74
C GLU A 443 26.52 -42.43 58.14
N VAL A 444 27.30 -41.35 58.22
CA VAL A 444 28.70 -41.39 58.69
C VAL A 444 28.77 -41.77 60.17
N ASP A 445 27.89 -41.22 61.01
CA ASP A 445 27.82 -41.52 62.44
C ASP A 445 27.38 -42.97 62.70
N GLU A 446 26.37 -43.45 61.97
CA GLU A 446 25.90 -44.84 62.06
C GLU A 446 26.97 -45.83 61.60
N ALA A 447 27.70 -45.52 60.53
CA ALA A 447 28.81 -46.33 60.04
C ALA A 447 29.96 -46.39 61.05
N SER A 448 30.32 -45.25 61.64
CA SER A 448 31.37 -45.14 62.66
C SER A 448 31.01 -45.96 63.89
N LYS A 449 29.81 -45.74 64.44
CA LYS A 449 29.30 -46.47 65.61
C LYS A 449 29.18 -47.96 65.36
N GLY A 450 28.70 -48.36 64.17
CA GLY A 450 28.59 -49.75 63.78
C GLY A 450 29.95 -50.47 63.71
N LEU A 451 30.97 -49.79 63.20
CA LEU A 451 32.34 -50.32 63.13
C LEU A 451 33.00 -50.38 64.51
N GLU A 452 32.82 -49.34 65.34
CA GLU A 452 33.31 -49.30 66.72
C GLU A 452 32.74 -50.45 67.57
N LEU A 453 31.43 -50.68 67.50
CA LEU A 453 30.79 -51.79 68.21
C LEU A 453 31.30 -53.17 67.73
N ALA A 454 31.57 -53.32 66.43
CA ALA A 454 32.12 -54.56 65.91
C ALA A 454 33.57 -54.80 66.32
N LEU A 455 34.36 -53.73 66.45
CA LEU A 455 35.72 -53.78 67.01
C LEU A 455 35.71 -54.19 68.48
N GLY A 456 34.82 -53.61 69.29
CA GLY A 456 34.65 -53.97 70.70
C GLY A 456 34.03 -55.36 70.93
N GLY A 457 33.32 -55.90 69.93
CA GLY A 457 32.66 -57.21 69.97
C GLY A 457 33.50 -58.39 69.47
N LEU A 458 34.81 -58.21 69.29
CA LEU A 458 35.71 -59.29 68.92
C LEU A 458 35.94 -60.28 70.07
N GLU A 459 35.82 -61.57 69.79
CA GLU A 459 35.96 -62.65 70.79
C GLU A 459 37.21 -63.47 70.48
N LEU A 460 38.07 -63.72 71.48
CA LEU A 460 39.26 -64.56 71.29
C LEU A 460 38.87 -66.00 70.92
N ALA A 461 39.64 -66.61 70.01
CA ALA A 461 39.52 -68.04 69.78
C ALA A 461 39.97 -68.81 71.03
N GLU A 462 39.19 -69.79 71.51
CA GLU A 462 39.54 -70.58 72.70
C GLU A 462 40.96 -71.16 72.59
N GLY A 463 41.82 -70.80 73.54
CA GLY A 463 43.22 -71.22 73.57
C GLY A 463 43.40 -72.52 74.35
N ASN A 464 44.27 -73.40 73.84
CA ASN A 464 44.99 -74.36 74.66
C ASN A 464 45.60 -73.62 75.87
N ASN A 465 45.04 -73.86 77.06
CA ASN A 465 45.60 -73.40 78.32
C ASN A 465 46.88 -74.19 78.67
N ASN A 466 47.82 -73.51 79.31
CA ASN A 466 48.71 -74.03 80.36
C ASN A 466 49.39 -72.80 81.01
N ASN A 467 49.48 -72.60 82.34
CA ASN A 467 49.12 -73.45 83.46
C ASN A 467 49.14 -72.61 84.76
N ASN A 468 48.14 -72.88 85.63
CA ASN A 468 48.12 -72.98 87.09
C ASN A 468 48.85 -72.01 88.06
N ASN A 469 48.06 -71.65 89.09
CA ASN A 469 48.26 -71.90 90.55
C ASN A 469 48.09 -70.58 91.36
N GLY A 470 47.30 -70.43 92.41
CA GLY A 470 46.40 -71.27 93.20
C GLY A 470 46.10 -70.53 94.52
N ASN A 471 44.98 -70.86 95.17
CA ASN A 471 44.57 -70.50 96.56
C ASN A 471 44.24 -69.03 96.87
N ASN A 472 43.30 -68.67 97.75
CA ASN A 472 42.21 -69.31 98.50
C ASN A 472 41.49 -68.17 99.26
N GLY A 473 40.19 -68.29 99.56
CA GLY A 473 39.61 -67.61 100.73
C GLY A 473 38.39 -66.70 100.53
N ASN A 474 37.22 -67.34 100.52
CA ASN A 474 36.09 -67.12 101.45
C ASN A 474 35.27 -65.81 101.49
N ASN A 475 33.94 -66.03 101.50
CA ASN A 475 32.84 -65.31 102.16
C ASN A 475 32.28 -63.96 101.63
N ASN A 476 31.09 -64.10 101.03
CA ASN A 476 29.78 -63.59 101.46
C ASN A 476 29.49 -62.06 101.51
N SER A 477 28.38 -61.71 100.82
CA SER A 477 27.25 -60.88 101.29
C SER A 477 26.99 -59.55 100.57
N GLY A 478 25.71 -59.34 100.23
CA GLY A 478 25.09 -58.04 99.92
C GLY A 478 24.87 -57.79 98.43
N ASN A 479 23.76 -58.20 97.80
CA ASN A 479 22.37 -57.74 97.93
C ASN A 479 22.04 -56.42 97.18
N ASN A 480 20.85 -56.45 96.57
CA ASN A 480 19.97 -55.40 96.04
C ASN A 480 20.19 -54.88 94.60
N ASN A 481 19.28 -55.17 93.64
CA ASN A 481 17.86 -54.74 93.47
C ASN A 481 17.83 -53.30 92.92
N SER A 482 17.16 -52.93 91.82
CA SER A 482 15.76 -53.16 91.40
C SER A 482 15.62 -52.71 89.91
N SER A 483 15.02 -53.45 88.97
CA SER A 483 13.60 -53.72 88.70
C SER A 483 12.65 -52.52 88.65
N ASN A 484 12.11 -52.23 87.46
CA ASN A 484 10.67 -52.25 87.07
C ASN A 484 10.45 -51.28 85.88
N ASN A 485 9.98 -51.70 84.70
CA ASN A 485 8.64 -52.20 84.32
C ASN A 485 7.59 -51.10 84.15
N GLY A 486 6.80 -51.17 83.07
CA GLY A 486 5.49 -50.51 83.02
C GLY A 486 5.03 -49.94 81.68
N ASN A 487 4.32 -50.76 80.92
CA ASN A 487 3.50 -50.47 79.74
C ASN A 487 2.21 -49.66 80.07
N GLY A 488 1.58 -48.95 79.11
CA GLY A 488 0.19 -48.47 79.25
C GLY A 488 -0.30 -47.25 78.42
N THR A 489 -0.70 -47.51 77.17
CA THR A 489 -1.90 -47.09 76.40
C THR A 489 -2.74 -45.81 76.71
N THR A 490 -2.98 -45.03 75.64
CA THR A 490 -4.21 -44.31 75.15
C THR A 490 -4.83 -43.03 75.78
N ASN A 491 -4.83 -42.00 74.92
CA ASN A 491 -5.91 -41.11 74.42
C ASN A 491 -6.50 -39.90 75.18
N ASN A 492 -6.39 -38.76 74.45
CA ASN A 492 -7.38 -37.71 74.11
C ASN A 492 -7.48 -36.43 74.99
N GLY A 493 -7.43 -35.25 74.33
CA GLY A 493 -7.82 -33.96 74.92
C GLY A 493 -7.10 -32.70 74.43
N ASN A 494 -7.47 -32.25 73.23
CA ASN A 494 -7.43 -30.91 72.60
C ASN A 494 -6.98 -29.63 73.38
N SER A 495 -6.37 -28.71 72.60
CA SER A 495 -6.48 -27.23 72.63
C SER A 495 -5.32 -26.38 73.22
N GLY A 496 -4.44 -25.92 72.31
CA GLY A 496 -4.15 -24.50 72.07
C GLY A 496 -3.33 -23.71 73.11
N THR A 497 -2.06 -23.43 72.81
CA THR A 497 -1.54 -22.08 72.41
C THR A 497 -0.01 -22.03 72.42
N SER A 498 0.56 -21.68 71.26
CA SER A 498 1.82 -20.94 71.04
C SER A 498 3.06 -21.33 71.87
N GLY A 499 3.63 -22.49 71.57
CA GLY A 499 5.00 -22.85 71.91
C GLY A 499 5.99 -22.29 70.88
N LYS A 500 6.98 -21.53 71.36
CA LYS A 500 8.21 -21.18 70.66
C LYS A 500 8.74 -22.37 69.86
N GLY A 501 8.68 -22.29 68.54
CA GLY A 501 9.32 -23.23 67.63
C GLY A 501 10.83 -23.06 67.72
N ASN A 502 11.46 -23.75 68.67
CA ASN A 502 12.88 -23.99 68.60
C ASN A 502 13.14 -24.77 67.31
N LEU A 503 13.90 -24.14 66.42
CA LEU A 503 14.48 -24.77 65.24
C LEU A 503 15.22 -26.04 65.66
N PRO A 504 15.18 -27.12 64.85
CA PRO A 504 16.02 -28.29 65.11
C PRO A 504 17.49 -27.85 65.12
N ALA A 505 18.20 -28.22 66.18
CA ALA A 505 19.62 -27.94 66.31
C ALA A 505 20.38 -28.58 65.14
N THR A 506 20.97 -27.75 64.29
CA THR A 506 21.99 -28.19 63.33
C THR A 506 23.22 -28.59 64.13
N GLY A 507 23.46 -29.89 64.23
CA GLY A 507 24.69 -30.44 64.81
C GLY A 507 25.89 -29.98 63.99
N GLY A 508 26.84 -29.33 64.66
CA GLY A 508 28.06 -28.80 64.05
C GLY A 508 28.18 -27.30 64.26
N THR A 509 28.84 -26.91 65.36
CA THR A 509 29.13 -25.51 65.68
C THR A 509 30.02 -24.85 64.62
N SER A 510 29.41 -24.07 63.73
CA SER A 510 30.07 -22.92 63.11
C SER A 510 29.11 -21.74 63.10
N ARG A 511 29.42 -20.75 63.94
CA ARG A 511 28.56 -19.61 64.29
C ARG A 511 28.56 -18.49 63.24
N PHE A 512 28.93 -18.77 61.99
CA PHE A 512 29.15 -17.72 60.98
C PHE A 512 28.05 -17.58 59.89
N ALA A 513 27.07 -18.46 59.81
CA ALA A 513 25.97 -18.32 58.83
C ALA A 513 24.62 -17.87 59.43
N LEU A 514 24.47 -17.90 60.75
CA LEU A 514 23.17 -17.70 61.42
C LEU A 514 22.83 -16.23 61.70
N VAL A 515 23.80 -15.32 61.61
CA VAL A 515 23.60 -13.89 61.94
C VAL A 515 22.84 -13.15 60.83
N GLY A 516 22.89 -13.62 59.57
CA GLY A 516 22.19 -12.97 58.45
C GLY A 516 20.70 -13.34 58.28
N ILE A 517 20.21 -14.39 58.94
CA ILE A 517 18.87 -14.96 58.69
C ILE A 517 17.78 -14.27 59.53
N ALA A 518 18.11 -13.76 60.73
CA ALA A 518 17.13 -13.19 61.64
C ALA A 518 16.52 -11.85 61.12
N THR A 519 17.22 -11.14 60.24
CA THR A 519 16.75 -9.85 59.68
C THR A 519 15.85 -10.01 58.46
N LEU A 520 15.95 -11.12 57.70
CA LEU A 520 15.15 -11.34 56.48
C LEU A 520 13.74 -11.87 56.76
N LEU A 521 13.51 -12.54 57.89
CA LEU A 521 12.20 -13.12 58.23
C LEU A 521 11.15 -12.10 58.74
N LEU A 522 11.55 -10.85 59.02
CA LEU A 522 10.63 -9.81 59.51
C LEU A 522 9.94 -8.99 58.40
N GLY A 523 10.29 -9.21 57.12
CA GLY A 523 9.86 -8.33 56.02
C GLY A 523 8.67 -8.78 55.16
N ALA A 524 8.08 -9.96 55.38
CA ALA A 524 7.00 -10.49 54.51
C ALA A 524 5.58 -10.31 55.07
N GLY A 525 5.39 -9.42 56.05
CA GLY A 525 4.19 -9.39 56.88
C GLY A 525 3.54 -8.01 57.05
N SER A 526 3.52 -7.13 56.04
CA SER A 526 2.69 -5.91 56.12
C SER A 526 2.52 -5.18 54.78
N VAL A 527 1.62 -5.62 53.91
CA VAL A 527 0.85 -4.70 53.05
C VAL A 527 -0.58 -5.23 52.90
N LEU A 528 -1.47 -4.72 53.75
CA LEU A 528 -2.91 -4.82 53.60
C LEU A 528 -3.44 -3.38 53.71
N ARG A 529 -3.70 -2.72 52.58
CA ARG A 529 -4.66 -1.61 52.58
C ARG A 529 -5.34 -1.46 51.22
N ARG A 530 -6.57 -1.97 51.17
CA ARG A 530 -7.63 -1.60 50.23
C ARG A 530 -7.67 -0.08 50.01
N ARG A 531 -7.79 0.34 48.75
CA ARG A 531 -8.65 1.47 48.39
C ARG A 531 -9.67 1.00 47.36
N LYS A 532 -10.93 1.01 47.78
CA LYS A 532 -12.07 1.16 46.89
C LYS A 532 -11.94 2.52 46.21
N HIS A 533 -12.14 2.58 44.91
CA HIS A 533 -13.09 3.50 44.30
C HIS A 533 -13.70 2.83 43.08
#